data_AF-A0A534CJV2-F1
#
_entry.id   AF-A0A534CJV2-F1
#
_cell.length_a   1.000
_cell.length_b   1.000
_cell.length_c   1.000
_cell.angle_alpha   90.00
_cell.angle_beta   90.00
_cell.angle_gamma   90.00
#
_symmetry.space_group_name_H-M   'P 1'
#
loop_
_entity.id
_entity.type
_entity.pdbx_description
1 polymer ?
#
loop_
_entity_poly.entity_id
_entity_poly.type
_entity_poly.pdbx_seq_one_letter_code
_entity_poly.pdbx_strand_id
1 'polypeptide(L)'
;MLCKLLPLAIAVAWSAAALATDVAPRAPDKVPDKPSGNVVFLDGPALAELQSTNPNHYARAKRILAAANYLCRPRVPQPYLASFAAQELSCAGLLLRTSNPPKWQIGFRLDDTRYIAWVIISDDPPRAVPAR
;
A
#
# COMPACT_ATOMS: atom_id res chain seq x y z
N MET A 1 61.73 14.57 -52.36
CA MET A 1 62.29 14.59 -51.00
C MET A 1 61.43 15.48 -50.11
N LEU A 2 61.41 15.12 -48.84
CA LEU A 2 60.45 15.46 -47.79
C LEU A 2 60.53 16.92 -47.27
N CYS A 3 59.40 17.40 -46.76
CA CYS A 3 59.21 17.97 -45.42
C CYS A 3 59.04 19.50 -45.22
N LYS A 4 58.09 19.77 -44.29
CA LYS A 4 57.90 20.93 -43.38
C LYS A 4 57.01 22.06 -43.90
N LEU A 5 56.13 22.71 -43.13
CA LEU A 5 55.50 22.59 -41.79
C LEU A 5 54.60 23.85 -41.72
N LEU A 6 53.31 23.72 -41.34
CA LEU A 6 52.36 24.63 -40.63
C LEU A 6 52.50 26.19 -40.66
N PRO A 7 51.47 27.00 -40.28
CA PRO A 7 50.24 26.63 -39.55
C PRO A 7 48.90 27.20 -40.08
N LEU A 8 47.84 26.55 -39.61
CA LEU A 8 46.44 26.94 -39.61
C LEU A 8 46.19 28.34 -39.04
N ALA A 9 45.32 29.11 -39.70
CA ALA A 9 44.52 30.15 -39.07
C ALA A 9 43.05 29.71 -39.11
N ILE A 10 42.54 29.20 -37.98
CA ILE A 10 41.11 28.91 -37.79
C ILE A 10 40.45 30.20 -37.28
N ALA A 11 39.62 30.82 -38.12
CA ALA A 11 38.71 31.86 -37.68
C ALA A 11 37.54 31.20 -36.93
N VAL A 12 37.49 31.38 -35.62
CA VAL A 12 36.37 30.92 -34.78
C VAL A 12 35.28 31.99 -34.83
N ALA A 13 34.20 31.71 -35.55
CA ALA A 13 32.97 32.50 -35.48
C ALA A 13 32.22 32.13 -34.20
N TRP A 14 32.05 33.09 -33.29
CA TRP A 14 31.17 32.93 -32.13
C TRP A 14 29.71 33.04 -32.56
N SER A 15 29.07 31.90 -32.79
CA SER A 15 27.61 31.81 -32.87
C SER A 15 27.04 31.76 -31.45
N ALA A 16 26.48 32.89 -30.99
CA ALA A 16 25.67 32.92 -29.78
C ALA A 16 24.32 32.26 -30.06
N ALA A 17 24.21 30.96 -29.77
CA ALA A 17 22.92 30.28 -29.73
C ALA A 17 22.23 30.63 -28.41
N ALA A 18 21.23 31.51 -28.47
CA ALA A 18 20.33 31.76 -27.35
C ALA A 18 19.50 30.49 -27.09
N LEU A 19 19.88 29.72 -26.06
CA LEU A 19 19.05 28.65 -25.53
C LEU A 19 17.89 29.29 -24.77
N ALA A 20 16.74 29.44 -25.42
CA ALA A 20 15.49 29.64 -24.72
C ALA A 20 15.19 28.36 -23.93
N THR A 21 15.52 28.35 -22.64
CA THR A 21 15.06 27.30 -21.74
C THR A 21 13.60 27.59 -21.42
N ASP A 22 12.68 27.01 -22.19
CA ASP A 22 11.29 26.83 -21.78
C ASP A 22 11.26 25.88 -20.58
N VAL A 23 11.58 26.40 -19.40
CA VAL A 23 11.23 25.74 -18.14
C VAL A 23 9.76 26.05 -17.91
N ALA A 24 8.90 25.25 -18.54
CA ALA A 24 7.51 25.19 -18.14
C ALA A 24 7.47 24.84 -16.63
N PRO A 25 6.70 25.56 -15.80
CA PRO A 25 6.51 25.17 -14.41
C PRO A 25 5.87 23.78 -14.42
N ARG A 26 6.66 22.77 -14.05
CA ARG A 26 6.16 21.42 -13.81
C ARG A 26 5.17 21.55 -12.66
N ALA A 27 3.87 21.45 -12.98
CA ALA A 27 2.84 21.29 -11.98
C ALA A 27 3.31 20.21 -10.98
N PRO A 28 3.11 20.39 -9.66
CA PRO A 28 3.52 19.39 -8.69
C PRO A 28 2.99 18.04 -9.14
N ASP A 29 3.90 17.06 -9.26
CA ASP A 29 3.56 15.70 -9.65
C ASP A 29 2.33 15.30 -8.80
N LYS A 30 1.24 14.91 -9.48
CA LYS A 30 0.02 14.45 -8.81
C LYS A 30 0.44 13.49 -7.71
N VAL A 31 0.22 13.89 -6.45
CA VAL A 31 0.24 12.96 -5.30
C VAL A 31 -0.56 11.75 -5.78
N PRO A 32 0.00 10.52 -5.73
CA PRO A 32 -0.69 9.35 -6.25
C PRO A 32 -2.06 9.35 -5.60
N ASP A 33 -3.10 9.47 -6.44
CA ASP A 33 -4.48 9.47 -6.01
C ASP A 33 -4.63 8.26 -5.10
N LYS A 34 -4.95 8.49 -3.82
CA LYS A 34 -5.23 7.39 -2.90
C LYS A 34 -6.24 6.50 -3.65
N PRO A 35 -5.97 5.21 -3.92
CA PRO A 35 -6.93 4.41 -4.67
C PRO A 35 -8.23 4.48 -3.91
N SER A 36 -9.22 5.19 -4.47
CA SER A 36 -10.57 5.23 -3.94
C SER A 36 -11.23 3.92 -4.33
N GLY A 37 -10.66 2.81 -3.86
CA GLY A 37 -11.22 1.49 -4.00
C GLY A 37 -12.55 1.46 -3.25
N ASN A 38 -13.51 0.69 -3.78
CA ASN A 38 -14.79 0.47 -3.13
C ASN A 38 -14.54 -0.05 -1.69
N VAL A 39 -15.09 0.62 -0.68
CA VAL A 39 -14.97 0.20 0.72
C VAL A 39 -16.20 -0.61 1.10
N VAL A 40 -15.98 -1.87 1.48
CA VAL A 40 -17.03 -2.81 1.89
C VAL A 40 -16.83 -3.21 3.35
N PHE A 41 -17.86 -2.97 4.17
CA PHE A 41 -17.91 -3.47 5.54
C PHE A 41 -18.45 -4.90 5.53
N LEU A 42 -17.74 -5.82 6.18
CA LEU A 42 -18.09 -7.23 6.31
C LEU A 42 -18.74 -7.48 7.69
N ASP A 43 -19.69 -6.65 8.06
CA ASP A 43 -20.51 -6.78 9.27
C ASP A 43 -21.88 -7.40 8.98
N GLY A 44 -22.48 -7.99 10.01
CA GLY A 44 -23.80 -8.61 9.90
C GLY A 44 -23.89 -9.64 8.75
N PRO A 45 -24.87 -9.50 7.83
CA PRO A 45 -25.07 -10.45 6.73
C PRO A 45 -24.08 -10.27 5.56
N ALA A 46 -23.27 -9.19 5.53
CA ALA A 46 -22.48 -8.82 4.36
C ALA A 46 -21.45 -9.88 3.94
N LEU A 47 -20.88 -10.62 4.90
CA LEU A 47 -19.99 -11.74 4.56
C LEU A 47 -20.73 -12.90 3.88
N ALA A 48 -22.00 -13.16 4.26
CA ALA A 48 -22.82 -14.18 3.60
C ALA A 48 -23.26 -13.71 2.20
N GLU A 49 -23.59 -12.43 2.04
CA GLU A 49 -23.89 -11.83 0.74
C GLU A 49 -22.68 -11.82 -0.20
N LEU A 50 -21.47 -11.64 0.36
CA LEU A 50 -20.23 -11.74 -0.42
C LEU A 50 -20.08 -13.13 -1.04
N GLN A 51 -20.59 -14.19 -0.38
CA GLN A 51 -20.52 -15.54 -0.90
C GLN A 51 -21.30 -15.71 -2.21
N SER A 52 -22.46 -15.06 -2.35
CA SER A 52 -23.27 -15.15 -3.58
C SER A 52 -22.80 -14.18 -4.66
N THR A 53 -22.36 -12.98 -4.28
CA THR A 53 -21.98 -11.91 -5.20
C THR A 53 -20.54 -12.01 -5.72
N ASN A 54 -19.61 -12.49 -4.90
CA ASN A 54 -18.22 -12.71 -5.28
C ASN A 54 -17.58 -13.86 -4.47
N PRO A 55 -17.79 -15.13 -4.90
CA PRO A 55 -17.29 -16.31 -4.20
C PRO A 55 -15.77 -16.34 -4.02
N ASN A 56 -15.01 -15.73 -4.95
CA ASN A 56 -13.55 -15.65 -4.86
C ASN A 56 -13.11 -14.76 -3.69
N HIS A 57 -13.67 -13.54 -3.62
CA HIS A 57 -13.38 -12.62 -2.52
C HIS A 57 -13.88 -13.18 -1.20
N TYR A 58 -15.03 -13.86 -1.17
CA TYR A 58 -15.50 -14.56 0.01
C TYR A 58 -14.47 -15.57 0.53
N ALA A 59 -13.95 -16.45 -0.33
CA ALA A 59 -12.98 -17.46 0.08
C ALA A 59 -11.69 -16.85 0.64
N ARG A 60 -11.17 -15.78 0.01
CA ARG A 60 -9.98 -15.05 0.46
C ARG A 60 -10.24 -14.30 1.78
N ALA A 61 -11.34 -13.55 1.86
CA ALA A 61 -11.75 -12.83 3.06
C ALA A 61 -11.92 -13.79 4.25
N LYS A 62 -12.59 -14.93 4.05
CA LYS A 62 -12.78 -15.94 5.10
C LYS A 62 -11.45 -16.48 5.65
N ARG A 63 -10.46 -16.73 4.79
CA ARG A 63 -9.11 -17.15 5.22
C ARG A 63 -8.42 -16.07 6.05
N ILE A 64 -8.49 -14.82 5.62
CA ILE A 64 -7.91 -13.68 6.34
C ILE A 64 -8.59 -13.51 7.71
N LEU A 65 -9.92 -13.53 7.76
CA LEU A 65 -10.70 -13.41 9.00
C LEU A 65 -10.39 -14.54 9.98
N ALA A 66 -10.26 -15.78 9.50
CA ALA A 66 -9.88 -16.92 10.33
C ALA A 66 -8.45 -16.79 10.90
N ALA A 67 -7.52 -16.21 10.12
CA ALA A 67 -6.14 -16.00 10.54
C ALA A 67 -5.91 -14.66 11.28
N ALA A 68 -6.93 -13.79 11.36
CA ALA A 68 -6.77 -12.40 11.79
C ALA A 68 -6.15 -12.25 13.17
N ASN A 69 -6.50 -13.11 14.13
CA ASN A 69 -5.90 -13.08 15.46
C ASN A 69 -4.37 -13.25 15.39
N TYR A 70 -3.88 -14.19 14.59
CA TYR A 70 -2.45 -14.39 14.39
C TYR A 70 -1.83 -13.26 13.57
N LEU A 71 -2.48 -12.85 12.47
CA LEU A 71 -1.98 -11.80 11.57
C LEU A 71 -1.84 -10.44 12.26
N CYS A 72 -2.65 -10.18 13.29
CA CYS A 72 -2.63 -8.94 14.07
C CYS A 72 -1.70 -8.97 15.29
N ARG A 73 -0.93 -10.04 15.47
CA ARG A 73 0.13 -10.10 16.49
C ARG A 73 1.29 -9.17 16.11
N PRO A 74 2.03 -8.65 17.10
CA PRO A 74 3.30 -8.01 16.83
C PRO A 74 4.28 -8.98 16.14
N ARG A 75 5.08 -8.48 15.19
CA ARG A 75 6.23 -9.19 14.59
C ARG A 75 5.90 -10.49 13.84
N VAL A 76 4.73 -10.57 13.19
CA VAL A 76 4.42 -11.68 12.27
C VAL A 76 5.45 -11.70 11.13
N PRO A 77 6.02 -12.87 10.78
CA PRO A 77 6.95 -12.97 9.65
C PRO A 77 6.31 -12.52 8.33
N GLN A 78 7.02 -11.67 7.57
CA GLN A 78 6.55 -11.17 6.27
C GLN A 78 6.14 -12.29 5.27
N PRO A 79 6.84 -13.44 5.17
CA PRO A 79 6.41 -14.52 4.28
C PRO A 79 5.02 -15.07 4.61
N TYR A 80 4.65 -15.07 5.89
CA TYR A 80 3.34 -15.52 6.33
C TYR A 80 2.25 -14.53 5.89
N LEU A 81 2.47 -13.23 6.05
CA LEU A 81 1.56 -12.19 5.55
C LEU A 81 1.36 -12.29 4.03
N ALA A 82 2.44 -12.49 3.27
CA ALA A 82 2.40 -12.62 1.82
C ALA A 82 1.54 -13.80 1.34
N SER A 83 1.49 -14.90 2.10
CA SER A 83 0.71 -16.10 1.76
C SER A 83 -0.81 -15.85 1.64
N PHE A 84 -1.32 -14.77 2.24
CA PHE A 84 -2.74 -14.42 2.18
C PHE A 84 -3.10 -13.59 0.94
N ALA A 85 -2.11 -13.19 0.13
CA ALA A 85 -2.28 -12.30 -1.03
C ALA A 85 -3.19 -11.10 -0.72
N ALA A 86 -3.12 -10.62 0.52
CA ALA A 86 -3.89 -9.51 1.05
C ALA A 86 -2.97 -8.30 1.13
N GLN A 87 -3.33 -7.23 0.43
CA GLN A 87 -2.56 -6.00 0.47
C GLN A 87 -3.07 -5.13 1.62
N GLU A 88 -2.19 -4.27 2.14
CA GLU A 88 -2.55 -3.22 3.09
C GLU A 88 -3.32 -3.73 4.33
N LEU A 89 -2.97 -4.91 4.85
CA LEU A 89 -3.55 -5.40 6.09
C LEU A 89 -3.26 -4.39 7.21
N SER A 90 -4.33 -3.86 7.80
CA SER A 90 -4.28 -2.96 8.94
C SER A 90 -5.06 -3.59 10.10
N CYS A 91 -4.35 -3.75 11.21
CA CYS A 91 -4.92 -4.15 12.51
C CYS A 91 -4.99 -2.96 13.49
N ALA A 92 -4.72 -1.74 13.00
CA ALA A 92 -4.56 -0.52 13.79
C ALA A 92 -5.81 0.37 13.80
N GLY A 93 -6.94 -0.10 13.25
CA GLY A 93 -8.15 0.71 13.07
C GLY A 93 -8.82 1.10 14.39
N LEU A 94 -9.43 0.13 15.06
CA LEU A 94 -10.14 0.36 16.33
C LEU A 94 -10.15 -0.93 17.16
N LEU A 95 -9.68 -0.85 18.41
CA LEU A 95 -9.75 -1.92 19.38
C LEU A 95 -10.88 -1.62 20.38
N LEU A 96 -11.98 -2.36 20.29
CA LEU A 96 -13.11 -2.26 21.21
C LEU A 96 -12.91 -3.23 22.36
N ARG A 97 -12.15 -2.80 23.38
CA ARG A 97 -11.99 -3.56 24.65
C ARG A 97 -13.27 -3.58 25.49
N THR A 98 -14.17 -2.65 25.25
CA THR A 98 -15.43 -2.50 26.00
C THR A 98 -16.56 -3.39 25.47
N SER A 99 -16.36 -4.10 24.36
CA SER A 99 -17.31 -5.13 23.92
C SER A 99 -17.07 -6.46 24.64
N ASN A 100 -18.13 -7.24 24.84
CA ASN A 100 -18.04 -8.61 25.33
C ASN A 100 -18.61 -9.58 24.27
N PRO A 101 -17.78 -10.38 23.57
CA PRO A 101 -16.32 -10.47 23.69
C PRO A 101 -15.60 -9.26 23.04
N PRO A 102 -14.32 -9.02 23.37
CA PRO A 102 -13.55 -7.90 22.83
C PRO A 102 -13.30 -8.06 21.32
N LYS A 103 -13.28 -6.96 20.56
CA LYS A 103 -13.19 -6.98 19.10
C LYS A 103 -12.14 -6.01 18.52
N TRP A 104 -11.51 -6.40 17.42
CA TRP A 104 -10.71 -5.52 16.55
C TRP A 104 -11.43 -5.21 15.26
N GLN A 105 -11.29 -3.98 14.79
CA GLN A 105 -11.52 -3.68 13.39
C GLN A 105 -10.23 -3.92 12.62
N ILE A 106 -10.30 -4.80 11.62
CA ILE A 106 -9.23 -5.00 10.65
C ILE A 106 -9.68 -4.47 9.30
N GLY A 107 -8.72 -4.07 8.48
CA GLY A 107 -8.97 -3.80 7.08
C GLY A 107 -7.92 -4.41 6.19
N PHE A 108 -8.32 -4.87 5.01
CA PHE A 108 -7.43 -5.49 4.03
C PHE A 108 -7.96 -5.21 2.62
N ARG A 109 -7.07 -5.21 1.63
CA ARG A 109 -7.43 -5.01 0.22
C ARG A 109 -7.34 -6.34 -0.52
N LEU A 110 -8.41 -6.68 -1.23
CA LEU A 110 -8.43 -7.74 -2.23
C LEU A 110 -8.71 -7.06 -3.57
N ASP A 111 -7.75 -7.17 -4.47
CA ASP A 111 -7.78 -6.53 -5.78
C ASP A 111 -8.02 -5.02 -5.61
N ASP A 112 -9.13 -4.46 -6.11
CA ASP A 112 -9.45 -3.04 -5.95
C ASP A 112 -10.48 -2.73 -4.85
N THR A 113 -10.86 -3.74 -4.05
CA THR A 113 -11.85 -3.59 -2.98
C THR A 113 -11.20 -3.58 -1.62
N ARG A 114 -11.47 -2.52 -0.84
CA ARG A 114 -11.05 -2.41 0.56
C ARG A 114 -12.13 -3.01 1.44
N TYR A 115 -11.80 -4.08 2.14
CA TYR A 115 -12.69 -4.69 3.12
C TYR A 115 -12.36 -4.17 4.53
N ILE A 116 -13.41 -3.96 5.33
CA ILE A 116 -13.32 -3.64 6.75
C ILE A 116 -14.18 -4.65 7.51
N ALA A 117 -13.63 -5.26 8.57
CA ALA A 117 -14.33 -6.31 9.31
C ALA A 117 -14.06 -6.21 10.81
N TRP A 118 -15.03 -6.67 11.59
CA TRP A 118 -14.88 -6.87 13.03
C TRP A 118 -14.51 -8.32 13.33
N VAL A 119 -13.44 -8.51 14.09
CA VAL A 119 -12.97 -9.84 14.50
C VAL A 119 -12.94 -9.93 16.01
N ILE A 120 -13.42 -11.04 16.55
CA ILE A 120 -13.33 -11.34 17.99
C ILE A 120 -11.88 -11.62 18.35
N ILE A 121 -11.42 -10.98 19.41
CA ILE A 121 -10.07 -11.16 19.95
C ILE A 121 -10.09 -12.38 20.84
N SER A 122 -9.36 -13.41 20.41
CA SER A 122 -9.17 -14.63 21.19
C SER A 122 -7.69 -14.87 21.54
N ASP A 123 -6.78 -14.08 20.97
CA ASP A 123 -5.34 -14.36 21.00
C ASP A 123 -4.50 -13.08 20.75
N ASP A 124 -4.58 -12.13 21.68
CA ASP A 124 -3.73 -10.91 21.73
C ASP A 124 -2.57 -11.10 22.73
N PRO A 125 -1.32 -11.24 22.26
CA PRO A 125 -0.19 -11.32 23.16
C PRO A 125 0.08 -9.95 23.82
N PRO A 126 0.64 -9.93 25.05
CA PRO A 126 1.07 -8.69 25.70
C PRO A 126 2.00 -7.87 24.80
N ARG A 127 1.79 -6.56 24.75
CA ARG A 127 2.63 -5.61 24.01
C ARG A 127 3.52 -4.86 24.99
N ALA A 128 4.83 -4.93 24.80
CA ALA A 128 5.75 -4.08 25.53
C ALA A 128 5.50 -2.62 25.12
N VAL A 129 5.16 -1.78 26.09
CA VAL A 129 5.04 -0.33 25.94
C VAL A 129 6.20 0.34 26.68
N PRO A 130 6.78 1.42 26.16
CA PRO A 130 7.81 2.17 26.88
C PRO A 130 7.30 2.59 28.26
N ALA A 131 8.14 2.43 29.28
CA ALA A 131 7.90 3.08 30.57
C ALA A 131 8.00 4.59 30.38
N ARG A 132 7.07 5.34 30.99
CA ARG A 132 7.11 6.80 31.03
C ARG A 132 8.05 7.28 32.13
#